data_AF-A0A2Z3HJ13-F1
#
_entry.id   AF-A0A2Z3HJ13-F1
#
_cell.length_a   1.000
_cell.length_b   1.000
_cell.length_c   1.000
_cell.angle_alpha   90.00
_cell.angle_beta   90.00
_cell.angle_gamma   90.00
#
_symmetry.space_group_name_H-M   'P 1'
#
loop_
_entity.id
_entity.type
_entity.pdbx_description
1 polymer ?
#
loop_
_entity_poly.entity_id
_entity_poly.type
_entity_poly.pdbx_seq_one_letter_code
_entity_poly.pdbx_strand_id
1 'polypeptide(L)'
;MNTQKLKRKQAERRKYRVRKAIYGTPAKPRLSVSRSNLHISAQLIDDLNGVTLAAATSQGKNSGLKHGANVSAATEVGRKLAEAAKAKGITVASFDRGQFRFHGRIAALAVAATEAGLVCTDVEAVKAKAAAKPAAAPAPAAAKPAKAKGEGKPKGEGKPKK
;
A
#
# COMPACT_ATOMS: atom_id res chain seq x y z
N MET A 1 -26.18 -13.68 6.36
CA MET A 1 -25.06 -13.77 5.39
C MET A 1 -23.77 -13.26 6.03
N ASN A 2 -22.67 -14.04 5.99
CA ASN A 2 -21.39 -13.56 6.54
C ASN A 2 -20.73 -12.56 5.57
N THR A 3 -20.81 -11.27 5.90
CA THR A 3 -20.34 -10.15 5.06
C THR A 3 -18.84 -10.20 4.77
N GLN A 4 -18.04 -10.76 5.68
CA GLN A 4 -16.59 -10.91 5.49
C GLN A 4 -16.28 -11.97 4.42
N LYS A 5 -17.00 -13.10 4.43
CA LYS A 5 -16.85 -14.16 3.41
C LYS A 5 -17.18 -13.63 2.00
N LEU A 6 -18.23 -12.82 1.88
CA LEU A 6 -18.60 -12.19 0.60
C LEU A 6 -17.53 -11.20 0.11
N LYS A 7 -17.00 -10.35 1.00
CA LYS A 7 -15.91 -9.43 0.67
C LYS A 7 -14.67 -10.18 0.17
N ARG A 8 -14.29 -11.29 0.83
CA ARG A 8 -13.15 -12.12 0.40
C ARG A 8 -13.37 -12.71 -0.99
N LYS A 9 -14.54 -13.32 -1.24
CA LYS A 9 -14.91 -13.90 -2.54
C LYS A 9 -14.85 -12.87 -3.67
N GLN A 10 -15.34 -11.65 -3.44
CA GLN A 10 -15.25 -10.57 -4.43
C GLN A 10 -13.81 -10.13 -4.68
N ALA A 11 -12.99 -10.10 -3.64
CA ALA A 11 -11.59 -9.69 -3.74
C ALA A 11 -10.74 -10.72 -4.50
N GLU A 12 -10.96 -12.02 -4.23
CA GLU A 12 -10.40 -13.13 -5.00
C GLU A 12 -10.78 -13.04 -6.48
N ARG A 13 -12.06 -12.83 -6.81
CA ARG A 13 -12.50 -12.65 -8.20
C ARG A 13 -11.77 -11.51 -8.92
N ARG A 14 -11.57 -10.36 -8.25
CA ARG A 14 -10.81 -9.23 -8.81
C ARG A 14 -9.35 -9.60 -9.04
N LYS A 15 -8.73 -10.29 -8.07
CA LYS A 15 -7.35 -10.76 -8.14
C LYS A 15 -7.13 -11.70 -9.33
N TYR A 16 -8.00 -12.71 -9.50
CA TYR A 16 -7.93 -13.62 -10.65
C TYR A 16 -8.09 -12.88 -11.99
N ARG A 17 -9.03 -11.93 -12.09
CA ARG A 17 -9.22 -11.15 -13.31
C ARG A 17 -7.98 -10.34 -13.69
N VAL A 18 -7.31 -9.72 -12.71
CA VAL A 18 -6.07 -8.96 -12.95
C VAL A 18 -4.94 -9.90 -13.36
N ARG A 19 -4.80 -11.03 -12.67
CA ARG A 19 -3.74 -12.02 -12.94
C ARG A 19 -3.90 -12.77 -14.26
N LYS A 20 -5.10 -12.79 -14.86
CA LYS A 20 -5.30 -13.42 -16.18
C LYS A 20 -4.39 -12.81 -17.26
N ALA A 21 -4.05 -11.53 -17.16
CA ALA A 21 -3.20 -10.83 -18.13
C ALA A 21 -1.74 -10.67 -17.67
N ILE A 22 -1.40 -11.08 -16.44
CA ILE A 22 -0.10 -10.82 -15.83
C ILE A 22 0.54 -12.16 -15.47
N TYR A 23 1.70 -12.43 -16.06
CA TYR A 23 2.48 -13.64 -15.80
C TYR A 23 3.91 -13.27 -15.42
N GLY A 24 4.46 -13.93 -14.38
CA GLY A 24 5.83 -13.75 -13.91
C GLY A 24 6.75 -14.84 -14.44
N THR A 25 7.91 -14.43 -14.97
CA THR A 25 9.01 -15.32 -15.39
C THR A 25 10.27 -15.00 -14.57
N PRO A 26 11.32 -15.83 -14.58
CA PRO A 26 12.59 -15.50 -13.92
C PRO A 26 13.18 -14.17 -14.42
N ALA A 27 13.06 -13.88 -15.72
CA ALA A 27 13.55 -12.65 -16.33
C ALA A 27 12.69 -11.43 -16.01
N LYS A 28 11.36 -11.62 -15.94
CA LYS A 28 10.38 -10.59 -15.60
C LYS A 28 9.42 -11.10 -14.53
N PRO A 29 9.83 -11.11 -13.25
CA PRO A 29 9.00 -11.62 -12.17
C PRO A 29 7.77 -10.75 -11.93
N ARG A 30 6.73 -11.34 -11.34
CA ARG A 30 5.49 -10.64 -10.99
C ARG A 30 5.63 -9.97 -9.63
N LEU A 31 5.49 -8.66 -9.59
CA LEU A 31 5.48 -7.87 -8.36
C LEU A 31 4.07 -7.85 -7.77
N SER A 32 3.84 -8.68 -6.76
CA SER A 32 2.55 -8.79 -6.06
C SER A 32 2.52 -7.89 -4.83
N VAL A 33 1.52 -7.01 -4.74
CA VAL A 33 1.32 -6.12 -3.57
C VAL A 33 0.17 -6.61 -2.69
N SER A 34 0.40 -6.66 -1.37
CA SER A 34 -0.63 -6.91 -0.36
C SER A 34 -0.71 -5.74 0.62
N ARG A 35 -1.94 -5.35 0.97
CA ARG A 35 -2.19 -4.26 1.90
C ARG A 35 -3.22 -4.70 2.93
N SER A 36 -2.84 -4.59 4.19
CA SER A 36 -3.75 -4.69 5.34
C SER A 36 -4.05 -3.28 5.88
N ASN A 37 -4.92 -3.21 6.89
CA ASN A 37 -5.21 -1.94 7.56
C ASN A 37 -3.96 -1.34 8.20
N LEU A 38 -3.04 -2.18 8.66
CA LEU A 38 -1.86 -1.77 9.43
C LEU A 38 -0.57 -1.75 8.62
N HIS A 39 -0.47 -2.58 7.58
CA HIS A 39 0.80 -2.86 6.91
C HIS A 39 0.64 -2.94 5.39
N ILE A 40 1.77 -2.83 4.69
CA ILE A 40 1.92 -3.11 3.27
C ILE A 40 3.11 -4.05 3.07
N SER A 41 2.95 -4.99 2.15
CA SER A 41 4.00 -5.90 1.74
C SER A 41 4.00 -6.05 0.22
N ALA A 42 5.18 -6.35 -0.32
CA ALA A 42 5.39 -6.59 -1.73
C ALA A 42 6.35 -7.76 -1.92
N GLN A 43 6.11 -8.54 -2.96
CA GLN A 43 6.87 -9.75 -3.29
C GLN A 43 7.15 -9.77 -4.79
N LEU A 44 8.37 -10.15 -5.17
CA LEU A 44 8.73 -10.53 -6.53
C LEU A 44 8.65 -12.05 -6.62
N ILE A 45 7.74 -12.53 -7.45
CA ILE A 45 7.42 -13.95 -7.59
C ILE A 45 7.74 -14.39 -9.01
N ASP A 46 8.42 -15.51 -9.13
CA ASP A 46 8.52 -16.29 -10.36
C ASP A 46 7.37 -17.30 -10.38
N ASP A 47 6.43 -17.15 -11.33
CA ASP A 47 5.26 -18.01 -11.41
C ASP A 47 5.57 -19.35 -12.11
N LEU A 48 6.71 -19.49 -12.79
CA LEU A 48 7.13 -20.75 -13.41
C LEU A 48 7.62 -21.75 -12.35
N ASN A 49 8.54 -21.29 -11.50
CA ASN A 49 9.13 -22.12 -10.46
C ASN A 49 8.36 -22.02 -9.12
N GLY A 50 7.42 -21.08 -8.99
CA GLY A 50 6.67 -20.83 -7.76
C GLY A 50 7.52 -20.24 -6.63
N VAL A 51 8.67 -19.65 -6.95
CA VAL A 51 9.65 -19.15 -5.98
C VAL A 51 9.50 -17.63 -5.80
N THR A 52 9.60 -17.17 -4.54
CA THR A 52 9.70 -15.74 -4.25
C THR A 52 11.15 -15.31 -4.30
N LEU A 53 11.49 -14.47 -5.28
CA LEU A 53 12.84 -13.96 -5.49
C LEU A 53 13.18 -12.87 -4.47
N ALA A 54 12.28 -11.92 -4.21
CA ALA A 54 12.52 -10.90 -3.20
C ALA A 54 11.22 -10.54 -2.48
N ALA A 55 11.32 -10.08 -1.23
CA ALA A 55 10.17 -9.65 -0.46
C ALA A 55 10.54 -8.46 0.42
N ALA A 56 9.60 -7.53 0.57
CA ALA A 56 9.70 -6.41 1.48
C ALA A 56 8.37 -6.20 2.18
N THR A 57 8.41 -5.86 3.47
CA THR A 57 7.22 -5.61 4.28
C THR A 57 7.46 -4.45 5.24
N SER A 58 6.42 -3.68 5.52
CA SER A 58 6.44 -2.67 6.57
C SER A 58 6.39 -3.28 7.99
N GLN A 59 6.07 -4.57 8.11
CA GLN A 59 5.94 -5.27 9.37
C GLN A 59 7.28 -5.89 9.79
N GLY A 60 7.76 -5.55 10.99
CA GLY A 60 8.97 -6.15 11.58
C GLY A 60 9.84 -5.11 12.28
N LYS A 61 10.68 -5.55 13.24
CA LYS A 61 11.58 -4.66 14.00
C LYS A 61 12.56 -3.90 13.09
N ASN A 62 12.91 -4.48 11.94
CA ASN A 62 13.84 -3.92 10.96
C ASN A 62 13.18 -2.92 9.98
N SER A 63 11.88 -2.65 10.10
CA SER A 63 11.23 -1.70 9.20
C SER A 63 11.51 -0.25 9.60
N GLY A 64 11.77 0.04 10.88
CA GLY A 64 12.00 1.40 11.39
C GLY A 64 10.75 2.29 11.37
N LEU A 65 9.60 1.75 10.95
CA LEU A 65 8.38 2.48 10.69
C LEU A 65 7.42 2.43 11.88
N LYS A 66 7.10 3.60 12.45
CA LYS A 66 6.09 3.73 13.52
C LYS A 66 4.69 3.32 13.05
N HIS A 67 4.37 3.56 11.77
CA HIS A 67 3.08 3.24 11.16
C HIS A 67 3.25 2.65 9.76
N GLY A 68 2.87 1.38 9.58
CA GLY A 68 2.95 0.69 8.28
C GLY A 68 1.80 1.01 7.32
N ALA A 69 0.80 1.79 7.77
CA ALA A 69 -0.45 2.04 7.07
C ALA A 69 -0.44 3.26 6.15
N ASN A 70 0.70 3.96 6.05
CA ASN A 70 0.81 5.27 5.40
C ASN A 70 1.46 5.21 4.01
N VAL A 71 1.42 6.34 3.30
CA VAL A 71 2.07 6.49 1.98
C VAL A 71 3.59 6.45 2.11
N SER A 72 4.16 7.05 3.15
CA SER A 72 5.61 7.00 3.45
C SER A 72 6.12 5.57 3.66
N ALA A 73 5.36 4.76 4.41
CA ALA A 73 5.68 3.35 4.58
C ALA A 73 5.68 2.58 3.25
N ALA A 74 4.77 2.94 2.33
CA ALA A 74 4.72 2.31 1.02
C ALA A 74 5.91 2.70 0.13
N THR A 75 6.37 3.95 0.21
CA THR A 75 7.55 4.41 -0.53
C THR A 75 8.82 3.73 -0.02
N GLU A 76 8.98 3.59 1.30
CA GLU A 76 10.13 2.89 1.88
C GLU A 76 10.15 1.41 1.52
N VAL A 77 9.00 0.73 1.57
CA VAL A 77 8.89 -0.68 1.13
C VAL A 77 9.23 -0.83 -0.35
N GLY A 78 8.82 0.12 -1.20
CA GLY A 78 9.17 0.14 -2.62
C GLY A 78 10.67 0.24 -2.85
N ARG A 79 11.36 1.14 -2.13
CA ARG A 79 12.82 1.31 -2.19
C ARG A 79 13.56 0.04 -1.74
N LYS A 80 13.22 -0.49 -0.56
CA LYS A 80 13.82 -1.72 -0.01
C LYS A 80 13.63 -2.92 -0.95
N LEU A 81 12.48 -3.03 -1.61
CA LEU A 81 12.24 -4.09 -2.57
C LEU A 81 13.12 -3.96 -3.81
N ALA A 82 13.29 -2.75 -4.34
CA ALA A 82 14.13 -2.51 -5.51
C ALA A 82 15.61 -2.77 -5.21
N GLU A 83 16.10 -2.39 -4.03
CA GLU A 83 17.46 -2.73 -3.57
C GLU A 83 17.65 -4.25 -3.49
N ALA A 84 16.70 -4.97 -2.90
CA ALA A 84 16.73 -6.43 -2.84
C ALA A 84 16.64 -7.09 -4.22
N ALA A 85 15.91 -6.50 -5.17
CA ALA A 85 15.80 -6.96 -6.54
C ALA A 85 17.12 -6.75 -7.31
N LYS A 86 17.75 -5.58 -7.15
CA LYS A 86 19.05 -5.26 -7.74
C LYS A 86 20.15 -6.20 -7.26
N ALA A 87 20.17 -6.54 -5.97
CA ALA A 87 21.11 -7.52 -5.42
C ALA A 87 20.99 -8.91 -6.07
N LYS A 88 19.82 -9.22 -6.67
CA LYS A 88 19.54 -10.47 -7.39
C LYS A 88 19.59 -10.30 -8.91
N GLY A 89 20.03 -9.14 -9.42
CA GLY A 89 20.12 -8.86 -10.85
C GLY A 89 18.79 -8.65 -11.57
N ILE A 90 17.69 -8.40 -10.85
CA ILE A 90 16.36 -8.22 -11.45
C ILE A 90 16.13 -6.73 -11.74
N THR A 91 15.95 -6.39 -13.01
CA THR A 91 15.79 -5.00 -13.48
C THR A 91 14.35 -4.67 -13.90
N VAL A 92 13.61 -5.67 -14.38
CA VAL A 92 12.24 -5.50 -14.91
C VAL A 92 11.28 -6.41 -14.15
N ALA A 93 10.09 -5.89 -13.82
CA ALA A 93 9.03 -6.66 -13.17
C ALA A 93 7.65 -6.32 -13.74
N SER A 94 6.73 -7.29 -13.72
CA SER A 94 5.32 -7.07 -14.07
C SER A 94 4.53 -6.65 -12.83
N PHE A 95 3.95 -5.45 -12.81
CA PHE A 95 3.24 -4.95 -11.63
C PHE A 95 1.83 -5.57 -11.46
N ASP A 96 1.64 -6.36 -10.38
CA ASP A 96 0.35 -6.93 -9.98
C ASP A 96 -0.27 -6.14 -8.80
N ARG A 97 -1.22 -5.27 -9.15
CA ARG A 97 -2.05 -4.52 -8.16
C ARG A 97 -3.00 -5.42 -7.33
N GLY A 98 -3.13 -6.69 -7.70
CA GLY A 98 -3.99 -7.67 -7.04
C GLY A 98 -5.46 -7.27 -7.01
N GLN A 99 -6.07 -7.41 -5.83
CA GLN A 99 -7.50 -7.11 -5.62
C GLN A 99 -7.81 -5.61 -5.46
N PHE A 100 -6.78 -4.77 -5.41
CA PHE A 100 -6.87 -3.37 -5.06
C PHE A 100 -6.89 -2.46 -6.30
N ARG A 101 -7.28 -1.20 -6.10
CA ARG A 101 -7.22 -0.16 -7.12
C ARG A 101 -5.84 0.49 -7.09
N PHE A 102 -5.36 0.93 -8.24
CA PHE A 102 -4.10 1.66 -8.34
C PHE A 102 -4.31 3.10 -7.87
N HIS A 103 -4.09 3.34 -6.57
CA HIS A 103 -4.17 4.68 -5.96
C HIS A 103 -3.37 4.72 -4.65
N GLY A 104 -3.11 5.93 -4.16
CA GLY A 104 -2.51 6.18 -2.85
C GLY A 104 -1.27 5.31 -2.60
N ARG A 105 -1.32 4.49 -1.54
CA ARG A 105 -0.21 3.60 -1.14
C ARG A 105 0.29 2.66 -2.24
N ILE A 106 -0.59 2.14 -3.09
CA ILE A 106 -0.20 1.18 -4.13
C ILE A 106 0.53 1.89 -5.27
N ALA A 107 0.05 3.08 -5.65
CA ALA A 107 0.72 3.91 -6.64
C ALA A 107 2.08 4.40 -6.11
N ALA A 108 2.12 4.85 -4.84
CA ALA A 108 3.36 5.31 -4.20
C ALA A 108 4.43 4.22 -4.12
N LEU A 109 4.05 2.97 -3.83
CA LEU A 109 4.97 1.84 -3.85
C LEU A 109 5.54 1.60 -5.24
N ALA A 110 4.69 1.62 -6.28
CA ALA A 110 5.12 1.41 -7.66
C ALA A 110 6.09 2.51 -8.12
N VAL A 111 5.76 3.78 -7.86
CA VAL A 111 6.62 4.92 -8.19
C VAL A 111 7.97 4.81 -7.47
N ALA A 112 7.97 4.55 -6.17
CA ALA A 112 9.21 4.43 -5.40
C ALA A 112 10.07 3.23 -5.82
N ALA A 113 9.47 2.11 -6.22
CA ALA A 113 10.21 0.97 -6.75
C ALA A 113 10.89 1.30 -8.09
N THR A 114 10.21 2.06 -8.95
CA THR A 114 10.78 2.47 -10.24
C THR A 114 11.83 3.56 -10.13
N GLU A 115 11.66 4.54 -9.24
CA GLU A 115 12.71 5.50 -8.88
C GLU A 115 13.96 4.80 -8.35
N ALA A 116 13.77 3.75 -7.55
CA ALA A 116 14.86 2.93 -7.04
C ALA A 116 15.42 1.93 -8.07
N GLY A 117 15.00 1.98 -9.34
CA GLY A 117 15.60 1.26 -10.47
C GLY A 117 14.97 -0.10 -10.83
N LEU A 118 13.81 -0.43 -10.27
CA LEU A 118 13.03 -1.59 -10.70
C LEU A 118 11.91 -1.14 -11.66
N VAL A 119 12.06 -1.45 -12.94
CA VAL A 119 11.09 -1.06 -13.98
C VAL A 119 9.82 -1.91 -13.83
N CYS A 120 8.83 -1.37 -13.11
CA CYS A 120 7.55 -2.02 -12.83
C CYS A 120 6.41 -1.45 -13.67
N THR A 121 6.53 -0.18 -14.02
CA THR A 121 5.54 0.62 -14.76
C THR A 121 6.28 1.67 -15.57
N ASP A 122 5.80 2.01 -16.77
CA ASP A 122 6.30 3.16 -17.52
C ASP A 122 5.98 4.43 -16.74
N VAL A 123 7.02 5.05 -16.16
CA VAL A 123 6.90 6.24 -15.30
C VAL A 123 6.21 7.39 -16.05
N GLU A 124 6.37 7.44 -17.37
CA GLU A 124 5.75 8.44 -18.25
C GLU A 124 4.22 8.35 -18.28
N ALA A 125 3.65 7.15 -18.31
CA ALA A 125 2.20 6.95 -18.29
C ALA A 125 1.57 7.25 -16.92
N VAL A 126 2.33 7.06 -15.83
CA VAL A 126 1.88 7.35 -14.46
C VAL A 126 1.97 8.84 -14.13
N LYS A 127 3.05 9.53 -14.57
CA LYS A 127 3.17 11.00 -14.48
C LYS A 127 2.07 11.70 -15.30
N ALA A 128 1.78 11.21 -16.51
CA ALA A 128 0.71 11.74 -17.34
C ALA A 128 -0.69 11.61 -16.69
N LYS A 129 -0.98 10.48 -16.03
CA LYS A 129 -2.25 10.30 -15.29
C LYS A 129 -2.32 11.07 -13.97
N ALA A 130 -1.20 11.30 -13.30
CA ALA A 130 -1.14 12.14 -12.10
C ALA A 130 -1.32 13.62 -12.43
N ALA A 131 -0.82 14.08 -13.59
CA ALA A 131 -1.03 15.44 -14.10
C ALA A 131 -2.45 15.66 -14.65
N ALA A 132 -3.10 14.62 -15.19
CA ALA A 132 -4.43 14.72 -15.81
C ALA A 132 -5.62 14.72 -14.83
N LYS A 133 -5.39 14.76 -13.50
CA LYS A 133 -6.47 15.06 -12.54
C LYS A 133 -6.27 16.48 -12.00
N PRO A 134 -6.81 17.52 -12.65
CA PRO A 134 -6.81 18.85 -12.07
C PRO A 134 -7.57 18.82 -10.75
N ALA A 135 -7.03 19.56 -9.79
CA ALA A 135 -7.60 19.78 -8.48
C ALA A 135 -9.06 20.24 -8.59
N ALA A 136 -10.00 19.34 -8.28
CA ALA A 136 -11.28 19.76 -7.76
C ALA A 136 -11.03 20.15 -6.29
N ALA A 137 -10.67 21.42 -6.10
CA ALA A 137 -10.69 22.06 -4.80
C ALA A 137 -12.10 21.93 -4.21
N PRO A 138 -12.29 21.35 -3.02
CA PRO A 138 -13.43 21.73 -2.21
C PRO A 138 -13.13 23.12 -1.64
N ALA A 139 -13.97 24.09 -1.99
CA ALA A 139 -14.01 25.42 -1.43
C ALA A 139 -13.92 25.38 0.11
N PRO A 140 -13.30 26.39 0.75
CA PRO A 140 -13.17 26.46 2.20
C PRO A 140 -14.56 26.63 2.83
N ALA A 141 -15.04 25.59 3.52
CA ALA A 141 -16.24 25.71 4.34
C ALA A 141 -15.95 26.66 5.50
N ALA A 142 -16.73 27.74 5.53
CA ALA A 142 -16.64 28.86 6.44
C ALA A 142 -16.55 28.46 7.92
N ALA A 143 -15.72 29.21 8.64
CA ALA A 143 -15.69 29.29 10.08
C ALA A 143 -17.08 29.55 10.66
N LYS A 144 -17.48 28.75 11.67
CA LYS A 144 -18.53 29.14 12.63
C LYS A 144 -17.86 29.41 13.98
N PRO A 145 -18.25 30.51 14.66
CA PRO A 145 -17.46 31.11 15.74
C PRO A 145 -17.59 30.38 17.07
N ALA A 146 -16.59 30.62 17.92
CA ALA A 146 -16.52 30.22 19.31
C ALA A 146 -17.73 30.72 20.12
N LYS A 147 -18.22 29.86 21.02
CA LYS A 147 -18.92 30.27 22.25
C LYS A 147 -18.39 29.43 23.41
N ALA A 148 -17.90 30.13 24.42
CA ALA A 148 -17.26 29.59 25.62
C ALA A 148 -18.22 29.59 26.83
N LYS A 149 -17.84 28.78 27.84
CA LYS A 149 -18.33 28.66 29.24
C LYS A 149 -19.70 27.96 29.38
N GLY A 150 -19.96 27.10 30.35
CA GLY A 150 -19.32 26.58 31.58
C GLY A 150 -20.41 25.71 32.24
N GLU A 151 -20.16 24.55 32.85
CA GLU A 151 -19.93 24.30 34.29
C GLU A 151 -20.07 22.77 34.42
N GLY A 152 -19.10 22.01 34.93
CA GLY A 152 -18.96 21.72 36.35
C GLY A 152 -19.75 20.48 36.78
N LYS A 153 -19.13 19.29 36.85
CA LYS A 153 -19.56 18.24 37.80
C LYS A 153 -18.38 17.37 38.27
N PRO A 154 -18.20 17.16 39.59
CA PRO A 154 -16.92 16.82 40.22
C PRO A 154 -16.54 15.33 40.21
N LYS A 155 -15.24 15.11 40.45
CA LYS A 155 -14.56 13.83 40.64
C LYS A 155 -15.16 13.07 41.84
N GLY A 156 -15.59 11.82 41.60
CA GLY A 156 -15.97 10.87 42.65
C GLY A 156 -14.74 10.14 43.21
N GLU A 157 -14.55 10.29 44.50
CA GLU A 157 -13.46 9.74 45.32
C GLU A 157 -13.56 8.22 45.52
N GLY A 158 -12.45 7.64 45.98
CA GLY A 158 -12.19 6.21 46.04
C GLY A 158 -13.05 5.43 47.03
N LYS A 159 -13.27 4.15 46.68
CA LYS A 159 -13.87 3.14 47.56
C LYS A 159 -12.95 2.84 48.76
N PRO A 160 -13.43 2.93 50.01
CA PRO A 160 -12.72 2.36 51.16
C PRO A 160 -12.90 0.83 51.20
N LYS A 161 -11.80 0.13 51.50
CA LYS A 161 -11.80 -1.28 51.90
C LYS A 161 -12.32 -1.40 53.34
N LYS A 162 -13.26 -2.31 53.56
CA LYS A 162 -13.51 -2.98 54.84
C LYS A 162 -13.62 -4.46 54.55
#